data_AF-A0A9E2QGC4-F1
#
_entry.id   AF-A0A9E2QGC4-F1
#
_cell.length_a   1.000
_cell.length_b   1.000
_cell.length_c   1.000
_cell.angle_alpha   90.00
_cell.angle_beta   90.00
_cell.angle_gamma   90.00
#
_symmetry.space_group_name_H-M   'P 1'
#
loop_
_entity.id
_entity.type
_entity.pdbx_description
1 polymer ?
#
loop_
_entity_poly.entity_id
_entity_poly.type
_entity_poly.pdbx_seq_one_letter_code
_entity_poly.pdbx_strand_id
1 'polypeptide(L)' 'MKIIPKKDWSDFSLHLVYFGRAVCRARKPGCDVCPLNDKCQYFNSAP' A
#
# COMPACT_ATOMS: atom_id res chain seq x y z
N MET A 1 -1.34 7.33 -14.86
CA MET A 1 -1.68 5.98 -14.36
C MET A 1 -2.21 5.16 -15.54
N LYS A 2 -1.53 4.08 -15.94
CA LYS A 2 -1.97 3.21 -17.05
C LYS A 2 -2.83 2.02 -16.60
N ILE A 3 -2.80 1.70 -15.30
CA ILE A 3 -3.42 0.51 -14.71
C ILE A 3 -4.80 0.84 -14.08
N ILE A 4 -4.96 2.05 -13.54
CA ILE A 4 -6.21 2.51 -12.92
C ILE A 4 -7.02 3.34 -13.92
N PRO A 5 -8.33 3.09 -14.11
CA PRO A 5 -9.20 3.92 -14.94
C PRO A 5 -9.21 5.38 -14.47
N LYS A 6 -9.26 6.34 -15.41
CA LYS A 6 -9.18 7.78 -15.10
C LYS A 6 -10.19 8.26 -14.04
N LYS A 7 -11.40 7.69 -14.06
CA LYS A 7 -12.47 8.03 -13.10
C LYS A 7 -12.11 7.70 -11.65
N ASP A 8 -11.22 6.75 -11.41
CA ASP A 8 -10.91 6.24 -10.06
C ASP A 8 -9.59 6.82 -9.50
N TRP A 9 -8.93 7.74 -10.21
CA TRP A 9 -7.59 8.24 -9.84
C TRP A 9 -7.57 8.98 -8.50
N SER A 10 -8.58 9.81 -8.24
CA SER A 10 -8.69 10.57 -7.00
C SER A 10 -8.86 9.64 -5.80
N ASP A 11 -9.81 8.71 -5.90
CA ASP A 11 -10.11 7.75 -4.84
C ASP A 11 -8.94 6.80 -4.60
N PHE A 12 -8.29 6.34 -5.68
CA PHE A 12 -7.10 5.49 -5.57
C PHE A 12 -5.95 6.22 -4.86
N SER A 13 -5.73 7.50 -5.18
CA SER A 13 -4.71 8.31 -4.51
C SER A 13 -5.02 8.46 -3.02
N LEU A 14 -6.28 8.70 -2.68
CA LEU A 14 -6.73 8.82 -1.30
C LEU A 14 -6.58 7.49 -0.53
N HIS A 15 -6.94 6.36 -1.16
CA HIS A 15 -6.75 5.02 -0.60
C HIS A 15 -5.27 4.73 -0.31
N LEU A 16 -4.35 5.11 -1.21
CA LEU A 16 -2.92 4.95 -0.96
C LEU A 16 -2.44 5.80 0.22
N VAL A 17 -2.91 7.04 0.34
CA VAL A 17 -2.57 7.91 1.47
C VAL A 17 -3.09 7.31 2.79
N TYR A 18 -4.34 6.85 2.83
CA TYR A 18 -4.88 6.22 4.03
C TYR A 18 -4.19 4.91 4.37
N PHE A 19 -3.91 4.07 3.38
CA PHE A 19 -3.19 2.83 3.57
C PHE A 19 -1.78 3.07 4.14
N GLY A 20 -1.04 4.05 3.61
CA GLY A 20 0.27 4.42 4.15
C GLY A 20 0.21 4.96 5.59
N ARG A 21 -0.85 5.68 5.96
CA ARG A 21 -1.03 6.19 7.33
C ARG A 21 -1.46 5.11 8.32
N ALA A 22 -2.36 4.23 7.91
CA ALA A 22 -2.95 3.23 8.79
C ALA A 22 -2.05 1.98 8.93
N VAL A 23 -1.51 1.49 7.82
CA VAL A 23 -0.85 0.17 7.70
C VAL A 23 0.63 0.33 7.31
N CYS A 24 0.91 0.82 6.09
CA CYS A 24 2.27 0.89 5.54
C CYS A 24 3.00 2.18 5.95
N ARG A 25 3.14 2.38 7.27
CA ARG A 25 3.76 3.57 7.85
C ARG A 25 5.24 3.67 7.51
N ALA A 26 5.71 4.90 7.29
CA ALA A 26 7.11 5.17 6.94
C ALA A 26 8.13 4.67 7.98
N ARG A 27 7.75 4.63 9.26
CA ARG A 27 8.56 4.06 10.35
C ARG A 27 7.78 2.90 10.96
N LYS A 28 8.39 1.70 10.96
CA LYS A 28 7.79 0.44 11.43
C LYS A 28 6.43 0.16 10.76
N PRO A 29 6.42 -0.27 9.49
CA PRO A 29 5.17 -0.65 8.82
C PRO A 29 4.49 -1.80 9.57
N GLY A 30 3.16 -1.77 9.64
CA GLY A 30 2.34 -2.85 10.21
C GLY A 30 2.22 -4.01 9.22
N CYS A 31 3.34 -4.67 8.92
CA CYS A 31 3.36 -5.78 7.98
C CYS A 31 2.48 -6.92 8.48
N ASP A 32 2.56 -7.32 9.74
CA ASP A 32 1.73 -8.36 10.37
C ASP A 32 0.22 -8.30 10.02
N VAL A 33 -0.34 -7.10 9.89
CA VAL A 33 -1.76 -6.87 9.58
C VAL A 33 -2.01 -6.44 8.12
N CYS A 34 -0.98 -6.35 7.30
CA CYS A 34 -1.08 -5.83 5.94
C CYS A 34 -1.65 -6.90 4.98
N PRO A 35 -2.76 -6.61 4.29
CA PRO A 35 -3.41 -7.57 3.38
C PRO A 35 -2.64 -7.79 2.08
N LEU A 36 -1.57 -7.04 1.84
CA LEU A 36 -0.75 -7.11 0.62
C LEU A 36 0.60 -7.80 0.84
N ASN A 37 0.84 -8.39 2.01
CA ASN A 37 2.13 -8.99 2.35
C ASN A 37 2.60 -10.06 1.38
N ASP A 38 1.68 -10.94 0.97
CA ASP A 38 1.92 -12.03 0.02
C ASP A 38 2.53 -11.52 -1.30
N LYS A 39 2.21 -10.29 -1.68
CA LYS A 39 2.66 -9.62 -2.91
C LYS A 39 3.64 -8.48 -2.65
N CYS A 40 3.96 -8.18 -1.39
CA CYS A 40 4.81 -7.06 -1.01
C CYS A 40 6.28 -7.47 -1.11
N GLN A 41 7.00 -6.91 -2.08
CA GLN A 41 8.43 -7.16 -2.22
C GLN A 41 9.22 -6.72 -0.99
N TYR A 42 8.89 -5.56 -0.38
CA TYR A 42 9.57 -5.09 0.82
C TYR A 42 9.51 -6.09 1.98
N PHE A 43 8.37 -6.74 2.17
CA PHE A 43 8.19 -7.76 3.21
C PHE A 43 8.90 -9.07 2.84
N ASN A 44 8.74 -9.52 1.60
CA ASN A 44 9.29 -10.81 1.13
C ASN A 44 10.78 -10.78 0.79
N SER A 45 11.37 -9.59 0.59
CA SER A 45 12.79 -9.39 0.33
C SER A 45 13.56 -8.91 1.55
N ALA A 46 12.91 -8.74 2.69
CA ALA A 46 13.61 -8.53 3.95
C ALA A 46 14.34 -9.85 4.29
N PRO A 47 15.67 -9.84 4.51
CA PRO A 47 16.36 -10.98 5.10
C PRO A 47 15.88 -11.22 6.55
#